data_AF-M0MBS7-F1
#
_entry.id   AF-M0MBS7-F1
#
_cell.length_a   1.000
_cell.length_b   1.000
_cell.length_c   1.000
_cell.angle_alpha   90.00
_cell.angle_beta   90.00
_cell.angle_gamma   90.00
#
_symmetry.space_group_name_H-M   'P 1'
#
loop_
_entity.id
_entity.type
_entity.pdbx_description
1 polymer ?
#
loop_
_entity_poly.entity_id
_entity_poly.type
_entity_poly.pdbx_seq_one_letter_code
_entity_poly.pdbx_strand_id
1 'polypeptide(L)'
;MDPVDPLLPYDTAGERRGWRKGVKVAKSAIAESNATDLEDLVEHYGLEVRVDDWQGLDGLVLLGTYNGGRITVYRHSIEAHAKQYGVPDTQVRDAVLAHELGHFLYHEELTENSRASVRSELLSRIVSTKSRRDPKPVREAAANGFAVEVLRTQQTTYELPVLVEILTSLGKTKSTTDSNDKSEFG
;
A
#
# COMPACT_ATOMS: atom_id res chain seq x y z
N MET A 1 25.26 1.12 -9.13
CA MET A 1 24.25 0.30 -8.43
C MET A 1 23.87 1.08 -7.21
N ASP A 2 22.60 1.46 -7.04
CA ASP A 2 22.15 2.03 -5.76
C ASP A 2 22.26 0.96 -4.68
N PRO A 3 22.75 1.29 -3.48
CA PRO A 3 22.80 0.35 -2.38
C PRO A 3 21.37 -0.15 -2.10
N VAL A 4 21.22 -1.47 -1.98
CA VAL A 4 19.98 -2.09 -1.50
C VAL A 4 19.79 -1.60 -0.08
N ASP A 5 18.74 -0.81 0.15
CA ASP A 5 18.37 -0.39 1.49
C ASP A 5 18.11 -1.66 2.33
N PRO A 6 18.93 -1.94 3.36
CA PRO A 6 18.91 -3.20 4.09
C PRO A 6 17.59 -3.44 4.86
N LEU A 7 16.69 -2.46 4.85
CA LEU A 7 15.37 -2.53 5.47
C LEU A 7 14.26 -2.97 4.50
N LEU A 8 14.57 -3.30 3.24
CA LEU A 8 13.55 -3.75 2.28
C LEU A 8 13.07 -5.18 2.59
N PRO A 9 11.80 -5.37 3.00
CA PRO A 9 11.24 -6.67 3.41
C PRO A 9 10.85 -7.54 2.19
N TYR A 10 11.57 -7.44 1.07
CA TYR A 10 11.14 -8.00 -0.21
C TYR A 10 12.15 -8.94 -0.84
N ASP A 11 11.71 -10.18 -1.02
CA ASP A 11 12.56 -11.30 -1.44
C ASP A 11 12.78 -11.31 -2.95
N THR A 12 11.82 -10.81 -3.74
CA THR A 12 11.89 -10.89 -5.20
C THR A 12 12.43 -9.62 -5.87
N ALA A 13 13.10 -9.79 -7.01
CA ALA A 13 13.54 -8.67 -7.84
C ALA A 13 12.34 -7.84 -8.38
N GLY A 14 11.16 -8.46 -8.50
CA GLY A 14 9.91 -7.79 -8.89
C GLY A 14 9.44 -6.83 -7.81
N GLU A 15 9.32 -7.29 -6.56
CA GLU A 15 8.93 -6.44 -5.43
C GLU A 15 9.93 -5.30 -5.20
N ARG A 16 11.25 -5.56 -5.28
CA ARG A 16 12.26 -4.50 -5.21
C ARG A 16 12.14 -3.45 -6.32
N ARG A 17 11.59 -3.80 -7.48
CA ARG A 17 11.24 -2.83 -8.54
C ARG A 17 9.94 -2.10 -8.22
N GLY A 18 8.93 -2.82 -7.71
CA GLY A 18 7.67 -2.25 -7.23
C GLY A 18 7.93 -1.15 -6.21
N TRP A 19 8.67 -1.46 -5.14
CA TRP A 19 9.07 -0.50 -4.12
C TRP A 19 9.74 0.75 -4.69
N ARG A 20 10.80 0.58 -5.50
CA ARG A 20 11.53 1.72 -6.10
C ARG A 20 10.62 2.58 -6.98
N LYS A 21 9.68 1.96 -7.69
CA LYS A 21 8.67 2.68 -8.46
C LYS A 21 7.75 3.47 -7.53
N GLY A 22 7.23 2.86 -6.48
CA GLY A 22 6.43 3.54 -5.45
C GLY A 22 7.14 4.76 -4.85
N VAL A 23 8.40 4.61 -4.45
CA VAL A 23 9.24 5.72 -3.97
C VAL A 23 9.35 6.85 -5.01
N LYS A 24 9.55 6.52 -6.29
CA LYS A 24 9.62 7.51 -7.36
C LYS A 24 8.29 8.26 -7.53
N VAL A 25 7.17 7.55 -7.47
CA VAL A 25 5.83 8.13 -7.55
C VAL A 25 5.58 9.07 -6.38
N ALA A 26 5.92 8.66 -5.15
CA ALA A 26 5.80 9.51 -3.96
C ALA A 26 6.56 10.83 -4.11
N LYS A 27 7.82 10.78 -4.54
CA LYS A 27 8.62 12.00 -4.78
C LYS A 27 7.98 12.94 -5.79
N SER A 28 7.38 12.40 -6.85
CA SER A 28 6.72 13.19 -7.89
C SER A 28 5.43 13.81 -7.34
N ALA A 29 4.61 13.02 -6.63
CA ALA A 29 3.37 13.47 -6.02
C ALA A 29 3.57 14.59 -4.99
N ILE A 30 4.60 14.47 -4.14
CA ILE A 30 4.96 15.50 -3.16
C ILE A 30 5.43 16.77 -3.88
N ALA A 31 6.24 16.64 -4.94
CA ALA A 31 6.73 17.78 -5.69
C ALA A 31 5.63 18.53 -6.46
N GLU A 32 4.57 17.83 -6.89
CA GLU A 32 3.46 18.38 -7.68
C GLU A 32 2.36 19.04 -6.81
N SER A 33 2.08 18.48 -5.64
CA SER A 33 0.88 18.83 -4.85
C SER A 33 1.00 20.09 -3.99
N ASN A 34 2.22 20.58 -3.71
CA ASN A 34 2.50 21.54 -2.63
C ASN A 34 1.90 21.12 -1.25
N ALA A 35 1.53 19.86 -1.08
CA ALA A 35 0.88 19.35 0.12
C ALA A 35 1.84 19.46 1.31
N THR A 36 1.32 19.97 2.44
CA THR A 36 2.13 20.14 3.66
C THR A 36 2.02 18.94 4.58
N ASP A 37 0.93 18.19 4.48
CA ASP A 37 0.71 16.92 5.16
C ASP A 37 0.06 15.87 4.24
N LEU A 38 -0.22 14.69 4.80
CA LEU A 38 -0.78 13.57 4.05
C LEU A 38 -2.25 13.79 3.68
N GLU A 39 -3.01 14.50 4.50
CA GLU A 39 -4.43 14.76 4.23
C GLU A 39 -4.56 15.73 3.05
N ASP A 40 -3.74 16.78 3.01
CA ASP A 40 -3.59 17.69 1.86
C ASP A 40 -3.26 16.91 0.57
N LEU A 41 -2.36 15.94 0.66
CA LEU A 41 -1.94 15.14 -0.48
C LEU A 41 -3.08 14.25 -1.00
N VAL A 42 -3.85 13.65 -0.09
CA VAL A 42 -5.03 12.84 -0.46
C VAL A 42 -6.12 13.71 -1.10
N GLU A 43 -6.37 14.91 -0.56
CA GLU A 43 -7.31 15.87 -1.11
C GLU A 43 -6.87 16.39 -2.49
N HIS A 44 -5.57 16.65 -2.70
CA HIS A 44 -5.02 17.07 -3.99
C HIS A 44 -5.39 16.12 -5.13
N TYR A 45 -5.45 14.81 -4.83
CA TYR A 45 -5.85 13.78 -5.78
C TYR A 45 -7.36 13.49 -5.82
N GLY A 46 -8.17 14.34 -5.16
CA GLY A 46 -9.62 14.26 -5.19
C GLY A 46 -10.19 13.06 -4.46
N LEU A 47 -9.46 12.49 -3.50
CA LEU A 47 -9.88 11.33 -2.73
C LEU A 47 -10.59 11.75 -1.44
N GLU A 48 -11.67 11.05 -1.09
CA GLU A 48 -12.37 11.23 0.18
C GLU A 48 -11.80 10.28 1.25
N VAL A 49 -11.45 10.80 2.44
CA VAL A 49 -11.11 9.97 3.60
C VAL A 49 -12.33 9.76 4.48
N ARG A 50 -12.64 8.50 4.80
CA ARG A 50 -13.72 8.12 5.73
C ARG A 50 -13.20 7.29 6.88
N VAL A 51 -13.68 7.58 8.08
CA VAL A 51 -13.44 6.76 9.27
C VAL A 51 -14.67 5.88 9.49
N ASP A 52 -14.45 4.58 9.65
CA ASP A 52 -15.49 3.59 9.92
C ASP A 52 -15.19 2.87 11.25
N ASP A 53 -16.23 2.60 12.02
CA ASP A 53 -16.17 1.91 13.32
C ASP A 53 -16.40 0.39 13.16
N TRP A 54 -16.29 -0.15 11.94
CA TRP A 54 -16.28 -1.59 11.70
C TRP A 54 -15.17 -2.27 12.52
N GLN A 55 -15.54 -3.30 13.26
CA GLN A 55 -14.66 -3.98 14.22
C GLN A 55 -13.97 -5.23 13.66
N GLY A 56 -14.13 -5.50 12.36
CA GLY A 56 -13.68 -6.74 11.74
C GLY A 56 -14.73 -7.85 11.76
N LEU A 57 -14.34 -8.99 11.22
CA LEU A 57 -14.97 -10.29 11.44
C LEU A 57 -13.89 -11.20 12.02
N ASP A 58 -14.28 -12.24 12.76
CA ASP A 58 -13.32 -13.19 13.34
C ASP A 58 -12.32 -13.70 12.28
N GLY A 59 -11.02 -13.44 12.50
CA GLY A 59 -9.93 -13.83 11.59
C GLY A 59 -9.65 -12.88 10.42
N LEU A 60 -10.39 -11.78 10.27
CA LEU A 60 -10.13 -10.74 9.27
C LEU A 60 -9.92 -9.37 9.92
N VAL A 61 -8.69 -8.87 9.81
CA VAL A 61 -8.32 -7.49 10.19
C VAL A 61 -8.12 -6.70 8.90
N LEU A 62 -8.91 -5.64 8.70
CA LEU A 62 -8.64 -4.62 7.68
C LEU A 62 -8.32 -3.33 8.40
N LEU A 63 -7.21 -2.69 8.06
CA LEU A 63 -6.85 -1.38 8.62
C LEU A 63 -7.37 -0.24 7.74
N GLY A 64 -7.43 -0.47 6.43
CA GLY A 64 -8.13 0.42 5.50
C GLY A 64 -8.42 -0.25 4.16
N THR A 65 -9.18 0.45 3.32
CA THR A 65 -9.46 0.07 1.93
C THR A 65 -9.60 1.29 1.04
N TYR A 66 -9.18 1.17 -0.22
CA TYR A 66 -9.53 2.09 -1.29
C TYR A 66 -10.64 1.51 -2.21
N ASN A 67 -11.71 2.27 -2.40
CA ASN A 67 -12.75 1.96 -3.39
C ASN A 67 -13.44 3.23 -3.92
N GLY A 68 -13.49 3.39 -5.25
CA GLY A 68 -14.32 4.41 -5.91
C GLY A 68 -13.98 5.86 -5.52
N GLY A 69 -12.70 6.21 -5.41
CA GLY A 69 -12.28 7.56 -5.00
C GLY A 69 -12.33 7.80 -3.49
N ARG A 70 -12.60 6.76 -2.69
CA ARG A 70 -12.68 6.85 -1.22
C ARG A 70 -11.67 5.94 -0.57
N ILE A 71 -10.92 6.46 0.39
CA ILE A 71 -10.12 5.68 1.34
C ILE A 71 -10.90 5.57 2.64
N THR A 72 -11.21 4.35 3.06
CA THR A 72 -11.85 4.08 4.35
C THR A 72 -10.81 3.55 5.32
N VAL A 73 -10.69 4.17 6.49
CA VAL A 73 -9.83 3.72 7.60
C VAL A 73 -10.69 3.18 8.73
N TYR A 74 -10.32 2.01 9.28
CA TYR A 74 -11.11 1.32 10.30
C TYR A 74 -10.57 1.62 11.70
N ARG A 75 -11.27 2.49 12.44
CA ARG A 75 -10.79 3.07 13.71
C ARG A 75 -10.37 2.00 14.71
N HIS A 76 -11.25 1.05 15.00
CA HIS A 76 -10.99 0.03 16.02
C HIS A 76 -9.84 -0.91 15.64
N SER A 77 -9.69 -1.23 14.36
CA SER A 77 -8.57 -2.05 13.89
C SER A 77 -7.25 -1.28 13.98
N ILE A 78 -7.25 0.01 13.67
CA ILE A 78 -6.10 0.91 13.84
C ILE A 78 -5.70 1.01 15.32
N GLU A 79 -6.64 1.27 16.22
CA GLU A 79 -6.41 1.34 17.67
C GLU A 79 -5.81 0.05 18.22
N ALA A 80 -6.35 -1.11 17.81
CA ALA A 80 -5.84 -2.41 18.22
C ALA A 80 -4.40 -2.65 17.73
N HIS A 81 -4.10 -2.31 16.48
CA HIS A 81 -2.77 -2.46 15.89
C HIS A 81 -1.76 -1.50 16.54
N ALA A 82 -2.16 -0.24 16.74
CA ALA A 82 -1.34 0.77 17.43
C ALA A 82 -0.94 0.30 18.83
N LYS A 83 -1.91 -0.24 19.58
CA LYS A 83 -1.68 -0.84 20.91
C LYS A 83 -0.73 -2.04 20.87
N GLN A 84 -0.86 -2.93 19.88
CA GLN A 84 0.03 -4.09 19.72
C GLN A 84 1.50 -3.65 19.54
N TYR A 85 1.72 -2.57 18.79
CA TYR A 85 3.05 -2.07 18.46
C TYR A 85 3.58 -0.96 19.38
N GLY A 86 2.77 -0.48 20.33
CA GLY A 86 3.16 0.57 21.27
C GLY A 86 3.38 1.94 20.61
N VAL A 87 2.69 2.20 19.48
CA VAL A 87 2.78 3.46 18.72
C VAL A 87 1.48 4.27 18.80
N PRO A 88 1.50 5.59 18.53
CA PRO A 88 0.28 6.37 18.38
C PRO A 88 -0.60 5.85 17.25
N ASP A 89 -1.92 5.89 17.44
CA ASP A 89 -2.94 5.53 16.45
C ASP A 89 -2.82 6.35 15.17
N THR A 90 -2.46 7.64 15.30
CA THR A 90 -2.19 8.53 14.17
C THR A 90 -1.09 7.98 13.26
N GLN A 91 -0.04 7.34 13.79
CA GLN A 91 1.02 6.78 12.95
C GLN A 91 0.53 5.60 12.11
N VAL A 92 -0.30 4.74 12.70
CA VAL A 92 -0.90 3.61 11.98
C VAL A 92 -1.90 4.11 10.95
N ARG A 93 -2.72 5.11 11.30
CA ARG A 93 -3.66 5.77 10.38
C ARG A 93 -2.92 6.35 9.18
N ASP A 94 -1.85 7.11 9.41
CA ASP A 94 -1.08 7.75 8.35
C ASP A 94 -0.37 6.73 7.46
N ALA A 95 0.13 5.62 8.04
CA ALA A 95 0.64 4.49 7.29
C ALA A 95 -0.40 3.88 6.35
N VAL A 96 -1.62 3.66 6.83
CA VAL A 96 -2.74 3.12 6.04
C VAL A 96 -3.12 4.11 4.94
N LEU A 97 -3.32 5.39 5.25
CA LEU A 97 -3.68 6.41 4.28
C LEU A 97 -2.65 6.52 3.17
N ALA A 98 -1.35 6.58 3.52
CA ALA A 98 -0.28 6.68 2.55
C ALA A 98 -0.16 5.40 1.70
N HIS A 99 -0.43 4.22 2.28
CA HIS A 99 -0.46 2.96 1.55
C HIS A 99 -1.59 2.91 0.51
N GLU A 100 -2.82 3.25 0.92
CA GLU A 100 -3.97 3.25 0.02
C GLU A 100 -3.85 4.31 -1.09
N LEU A 101 -3.31 5.49 -0.77
CA LEU A 101 -2.95 6.50 -1.76
C LEU A 101 -1.88 5.97 -2.75
N GLY A 102 -0.90 5.23 -2.23
CA GLY A 102 0.11 4.57 -3.04
C GLY A 102 -0.49 3.57 -4.04
N HIS A 103 -1.51 2.80 -3.65
CA HIS A 103 -2.26 1.93 -4.57
C HIS A 103 -2.96 2.75 -5.65
N PHE A 104 -3.65 3.83 -5.27
CA PHE A 104 -4.33 4.71 -6.22
C PHE A 104 -3.37 5.25 -7.30
N LEU A 105 -2.30 5.93 -6.89
CA LEU A 105 -1.37 6.57 -7.82
C LEU A 105 -0.58 5.57 -8.66
N TYR A 106 -0.21 4.43 -8.08
CA TYR A 106 0.42 3.35 -8.84
C TYR A 106 -0.50 2.78 -9.91
N HIS A 107 -1.81 2.67 -9.61
CA HIS A 107 -2.81 2.23 -10.56
C HIS A 107 -3.05 3.27 -11.66
N GLU A 108 -3.14 4.55 -11.33
CA GLU A 108 -3.29 5.62 -12.33
C GLU A 108 -2.10 5.69 -13.28
N GLU A 109 -0.87 5.68 -12.76
CA GLU A 109 0.34 5.72 -13.59
C GLU A 109 0.41 4.50 -14.53
N LEU A 110 -0.03 3.33 -14.08
CA LEU A 110 -0.15 2.15 -14.94
C LEU A 110 -1.21 2.36 -16.03
N THR A 111 -2.34 2.99 -15.74
CA THR A 111 -3.37 3.25 -16.75
C THR A 111 -2.95 4.31 -17.76
N GLU A 112 -2.28 5.38 -17.35
CA GLU A 112 -1.81 6.44 -18.24
C GLU A 112 -0.64 5.98 -19.13
N ASN A 113 0.33 5.25 -18.56
CA ASN A 113 1.43 4.65 -19.31
C ASN A 113 1.04 3.38 -20.07
N SER A 114 -0.16 2.83 -19.83
CA SER A 114 -0.76 1.76 -20.65
C SER A 114 -1.40 2.25 -21.94
N ARG A 115 -1.23 3.53 -22.32
CA ARG A 115 -1.27 3.96 -23.72
C ARG A 115 -0.15 3.23 -24.47
N ALA A 116 -0.42 1.96 -24.77
CA ALA A 116 0.47 1.04 -25.43
C ALA A 116 0.99 1.73 -26.70
N SER A 117 2.32 1.74 -26.88
CA SER A 117 2.86 2.12 -28.18
C SER A 117 2.20 1.24 -29.25
N VAL A 118 1.93 1.76 -30.44
CA VAL A 118 1.23 1.05 -31.53
C VAL A 118 1.82 -0.35 -31.78
N ARG A 119 3.12 -0.55 -31.53
CA ARG A 119 3.82 -1.84 -31.58
C ARG A 119 3.43 -2.82 -30.45
N SER A 120 3.26 -2.34 -29.22
CA SER A 120 2.80 -3.14 -28.08
C SER A 120 1.35 -3.61 -28.26
N GLU A 121 0.50 -2.76 -28.85
CA GLU A 121 -0.88 -3.12 -29.14
C GLU A 121 -0.96 -4.23 -30.21
N LEU A 122 -0.15 -4.14 -31.26
CA LEU A 122 -0.06 -5.18 -32.30
C LEU A 122 0.38 -6.54 -31.75
N LEU A 123 1.36 -6.56 -30.83
CA LEU A 123 1.85 -7.80 -30.19
C LEU A 123 0.83 -8.39 -29.21
N SER A 124 0.06 -7.56 -28.50
CA SER A 124 -1.01 -7.99 -27.60
C SER A 124 -2.21 -8.61 -28.32
N ARG A 125 -2.39 -8.34 -29.63
CA ARG A 125 -3.42 -8.98 -30.46
C ARG A 125 -3.02 -10.38 -30.94
N ILE A 126 -1.72 -10.65 -31.07
CA ILE A 126 -1.19 -11.95 -31.53
C ILE A 126 -1.07 -12.93 -30.36
N VAL A 127 -0.65 -12.45 -29.20
CA VAL A 127 -0.57 -13.24 -27.97
C VAL A 127 -1.72 -12.78 -27.09
N SER A 128 -2.77 -13.60 -26.92
CA SER A 128 -3.96 -13.32 -26.09
C SER A 128 -3.63 -13.20 -24.59
N THR A 129 -2.70 -12.31 -24.23
CA THR A 129 -2.39 -11.93 -22.86
C THR A 129 -3.39 -10.87 -22.45
N LYS A 130 -4.42 -11.27 -21.70
CA LYS A 130 -5.16 -10.38 -20.79
C LYS A 130 -4.17 -9.38 -20.19
N SER A 131 -4.50 -8.08 -20.23
CA SER A 131 -3.58 -7.01 -19.82
C SER A 131 -2.87 -7.41 -18.52
N ARG A 132 -1.54 -7.53 -18.59
CA ARG A 132 -0.74 -8.01 -17.47
C ARG A 132 -0.72 -6.92 -16.40
N ARG A 133 -1.76 -6.89 -15.56
CA ARG A 133 -1.67 -6.21 -14.26
C ARG A 133 -0.50 -6.84 -13.52
N ASP A 134 0.37 -6.01 -12.96
CA ASP A 134 1.48 -6.51 -12.15
C ASP A 134 0.97 -7.45 -11.04
N PRO A 135 1.72 -8.51 -10.69
CA PRO A 135 1.34 -9.42 -9.62
C PRO A 135 1.07 -8.66 -8.32
N LYS A 136 0.08 -9.12 -7.52
CA LYS A 136 -0.29 -8.49 -6.25
C LYS A 136 0.95 -8.11 -5.40
N PRO A 137 1.95 -8.99 -5.16
CA PRO A 137 3.11 -8.64 -4.35
C PRO A 137 3.91 -7.43 -4.85
N VAL A 138 3.99 -7.23 -6.16
CA VAL A 138 4.70 -6.08 -6.75
C VAL A 138 3.94 -4.78 -6.49
N ARG A 139 2.60 -4.83 -6.54
CA ARG A 139 1.74 -3.67 -6.25
C ARG A 139 1.78 -3.30 -4.78
N GLU A 140 1.72 -4.29 -3.88
CA GLU A 140 1.89 -4.06 -2.44
C GLU A 140 3.26 -3.46 -2.13
N ALA A 141 4.32 -3.97 -2.76
CA ALA A 141 5.65 -3.41 -2.59
C ALA A 141 5.73 -1.96 -3.08
N ALA A 142 5.04 -1.62 -4.17
CA ALA A 142 4.95 -0.25 -4.65
C ALA A 142 4.17 0.67 -3.70
N ALA A 143 3.00 0.26 -3.23
CA ALA A 143 2.20 1.00 -2.26
C ALA A 143 2.99 1.25 -0.95
N ASN A 144 3.70 0.23 -0.46
CA ASN A 144 4.56 0.36 0.72
C ASN A 144 5.75 1.29 0.49
N GLY A 145 6.40 1.21 -0.68
CA GLY A 145 7.51 2.11 -1.01
C GLY A 145 7.06 3.57 -1.15
N PHE A 146 5.86 3.78 -1.67
CA PHE A 146 5.22 5.09 -1.69
C PHE A 146 4.98 5.59 -0.26
N ALA A 147 4.31 4.79 0.57
CA ALA A 147 3.94 5.16 1.93
C ALA A 147 5.15 5.56 2.78
N VAL A 148 6.21 4.76 2.75
CA VAL A 148 7.45 5.06 3.49
C VAL A 148 8.09 6.36 3.01
N GLU A 149 8.12 6.62 1.71
CA GLU A 149 8.73 7.84 1.18
C GLU A 149 7.95 9.10 1.58
N VAL A 150 6.61 9.06 1.51
CA VAL A 150 5.76 10.19 1.93
C VAL A 150 5.96 10.49 3.41
N LEU A 151 5.83 9.47 4.26
CA LEU A 151 5.91 9.63 5.71
C LEU A 151 7.31 10.06 6.18
N ARG A 152 8.37 9.58 5.53
CA ARG A 152 9.73 10.05 5.81
C ARG A 152 9.93 11.51 5.43
N THR A 153 9.33 11.95 4.32
CA THR A 153 9.52 13.30 3.79
C THR A 153 8.74 14.35 4.58
N GLN A 154 7.59 13.99 5.13
CA GLN A 154 6.76 14.86 5.97
C GLN A 154 7.31 15.07 7.40
N GLN A 155 8.54 14.62 7.68
CA GLN A 155 9.31 14.88 8.91
C GLN A 155 8.61 14.51 10.23
N THR A 156 7.63 13.64 10.19
CA THR A 156 7.04 13.10 11.42
C THR A 156 8.01 12.08 12.00
N THR A 157 8.22 12.12 13.32
CA THR A 157 9.11 11.19 14.03
C THR A 157 8.50 9.79 14.06
N TYR A 158 8.57 9.08 12.93
CA TYR A 158 8.17 7.68 12.82
C TYR A 158 9.36 6.76 13.11
N GLU A 159 9.13 5.72 13.90
CA GLU A 159 10.07 4.61 13.99
C GLU A 159 9.97 3.80 12.69
N LEU A 160 10.88 4.09 11.75
CA LEU A 160 10.92 3.46 10.43
C LEU A 160 10.80 1.92 10.45
N PRO A 161 11.42 1.17 11.39
CA PRO A 161 11.24 -0.27 11.48
C PRO A 161 9.78 -0.68 11.76
N VAL A 162 9.11 0.04 12.66
CA VAL A 162 7.71 -0.22 13.03
C VAL A 162 6.78 0.11 11.86
N LEU A 163 7.06 1.20 11.14
CA LEU A 163 6.31 1.58 9.94
C LEU A 163 6.41 0.50 8.85
N VAL A 164 7.60 -0.02 8.59
CA VAL A 164 7.80 -1.11 7.62
C VAL A 164 7.08 -2.39 8.06
N GLU A 165 7.06 -2.69 9.36
CA GLU A 165 6.32 -3.85 9.89
C GLU A 165 4.80 -3.68 9.72
N ILE A 166 4.24 -2.52 10.07
CA ILE A 166 2.83 -2.21 9.87
C ILE A 166 2.47 -2.36 8.39
N LEU A 167 3.23 -1.74 7.49
CA LEU A 167 2.98 -1.74 6.04
C LEU A 167 3.13 -3.14 5.41
N THR A 168 4.06 -3.96 5.90
CA THR A 168 4.17 -5.35 5.44
C THR A 168 3.07 -6.24 5.98
N SER A 169 2.54 -5.94 7.18
CA SER A 169 1.39 -6.65 7.74
C SER A 169 0.11 -6.39 6.93
N LEU A 170 -0.07 -5.19 6.38
CA LEU A 170 -1.18 -4.85 5.47
C LEU A 170 -1.25 -5.80 4.27
N GLY A 171 -0.09 -6.07 3.64
CA GLY A 171 -0.01 -6.97 2.49
C GLY A 171 -0.22 -8.47 2.81
N LYS A 172 -0.09 -8.85 4.09
CA LYS A 172 -0.14 -10.25 4.58
C LYS A 172 -1.48 -10.66 5.19
N THR A 173 -2.48 -9.78 5.25
CA THR A 173 -3.83 -10.10 5.75
C THR A 173 -4.58 -11.04 4.79
N LYS A 174 -4.24 -12.32 4.84
CA LYS A 174 -5.07 -13.44 4.36
C LYS A 174 -4.96 -14.64 5.31
N SER A 175 -6.10 -14.96 5.91
CA SER A 175 -6.56 -16.30 6.29
C SER A 175 -5.70 -17.07 7.30
N THR A 176 -5.92 -16.84 8.59
CA THR A 176 -5.59 -17.79 9.67
C THR A 176 -6.69 -18.85 9.87
N THR A 177 -7.57 -19.07 8.89
CA THR A 177 -8.65 -20.09 8.99
C THR A 177 -8.38 -21.38 8.23
N ASP A 178 -7.11 -21.74 7.99
CA ASP A 178 -6.75 -23.07 7.46
C ASP A 178 -5.45 -23.55 8.12
N SER A 179 -5.54 -24.12 9.34
CA SER A 179 -4.59 -25.16 9.83
C SER A 179 -4.83 -25.66 11.26
N ASN A 180 -5.99 -25.48 11.87
CA ASN A 180 -6.32 -26.15 13.15
C ASN A 180 -7.70 -26.81 13.10
N ASP A 181 -7.81 -27.94 12.38
CA ASP A 181 -8.71 -29.02 12.83
C ASP A 181 -8.43 -30.35 12.10
N LYS A 182 -7.33 -31.01 12.50
CA LYS A 182 -7.18 -32.46 12.34
C LYS A 182 -6.35 -33.03 13.50
N SER A 183 -6.90 -32.92 14.69
CA SER A 183 -6.58 -33.85 15.76
C SER A 183 -7.84 -34.10 16.57
N GLU A 184 -8.22 -35.37 16.59
CA GLU A 184 -9.09 -35.98 17.60
C GLU A 184 -10.57 -35.65 17.50
N PHE A 185 -11.34 -36.51 16.82
CA PHE A 185 -12.55 -37.16 17.36
C PHE A 185 -13.06 -38.19 16.35
N GLY A 186 -13.04 -39.47 16.74
CA GLY A 186 -13.75 -40.57 16.07
C GLY A 186 -12.85 -41.63 15.42
#